data_AF-A0A1A8AHF5-F1
#
_entry.id   AF-A0A1A8AHF5-F1
#
_cell.length_a   1.000
_cell.length_b   1.000
_cell.length_c   1.000
_cell.angle_alpha   90.00
_cell.angle_beta   90.00
_cell.angle_gamma   90.00
#
_symmetry.space_group_name_H-M   'P 1'
#
loop_
_entity.id
_entity.type
_entity.pdbx_description
1 polymer ?
#
loop_
_entity_poly.entity_id
_entity_poly.type
_entity_poly.pdbx_seq_one_letter_code
_entity_poly.pdbx_strand_id
1 'polypeptide(L)'
;EVHKSGRLCWLQIATKNKVYLFDILLLGARAFKNGLSMILESKRILKVIHDCRALAGCLFAHFGVKLNNVFDTQVADVMCFYSETG
;
A
#
# COMPACT_ATOMS: atom_id res chain seq x y z
N GLU A 1 -12.82 11.58 -3.78
CA GLU A 1 -13.24 11.68 -5.19
C GLU A 1 -12.30 10.89 -6.13
N VAL A 2 -10.99 11.19 -6.21
CA VAL A 2 -10.03 10.56 -7.15
C VAL A 2 -9.90 9.03 -7.04
N HIS A 3 -10.05 8.45 -5.84
CA HIS A 3 -9.76 7.03 -5.58
C HIS A 3 -10.90 6.08 -5.96
N LYS A 4 -12.08 6.61 -6.33
CA LYS A 4 -13.25 5.80 -6.71
C LYS A 4 -13.26 5.40 -8.19
N SER A 5 -12.63 6.18 -9.08
CA SER A 5 -12.66 5.93 -10.53
C SER A 5 -11.45 5.13 -11.06
N GLY A 6 -10.31 5.17 -10.36
CA GLY A 6 -9.13 4.38 -10.72
C GLY A 6 -9.29 2.90 -10.39
N ARG A 7 -8.78 2.02 -11.26
CA ARG A 7 -8.73 0.56 -11.03
C ARG A 7 -7.32 0.13 -10.64
N LEU A 8 -7.20 -0.64 -9.55
CA LEU A 8 -5.91 -1.26 -9.19
C LEU A 8 -5.64 -2.42 -10.16
N CYS A 9 -4.68 -2.22 -11.06
CA CYS A 9 -4.36 -3.22 -12.06
C CYS A 9 -3.28 -4.20 -11.59
N TRP A 10 -2.20 -3.67 -11.01
CA TRP A 10 -1.06 -4.42 -10.52
C TRP A 10 -0.73 -3.97 -9.11
N LEU A 11 -0.37 -4.91 -8.23
CA LEU A 11 0.17 -4.61 -6.92
C LEU A 11 1.60 -5.14 -6.84
N GLN A 12 2.55 -4.25 -6.59
CA GLN A 12 3.95 -4.60 -6.42
C GLN A 12 4.27 -4.69 -4.93
N ILE A 13 4.87 -5.80 -4.52
CA ILE A 13 5.34 -6.00 -3.14
C ILE A 13 6.76 -6.52 -3.19
N ALA A 14 7.67 -5.82 -2.53
CA ALA A 14 9.06 -6.24 -2.39
C ALA A 14 9.34 -6.72 -0.97
N THR A 15 10.17 -7.76 -0.88
CA THR A 15 10.92 -8.11 0.32
C THR A 15 12.35 -7.61 0.16
N LYS A 16 13.24 -7.93 1.10
CA LYS A 16 14.67 -7.61 0.99
C LYS A 16 15.36 -8.21 -0.24
N ASN A 17 14.84 -9.31 -0.79
CA ASN A 17 15.54 -10.09 -1.82
C ASN A 17 14.67 -10.50 -3.01
N LYS A 18 13.38 -10.16 -3.01
CA LYS A 18 12.45 -10.54 -4.08
C LYS A 18 11.44 -9.42 -4.32
N VAL A 19 11.06 -9.27 -5.58
CA VAL A 19 9.95 -8.40 -5.99
C VAL A 19 8.85 -9.29 -6.56
N TYR A 20 7.63 -9.10 -6.06
CA TYR A 20 6.44 -9.79 -6.50
C TYR A 20 5.52 -8.80 -7.20
N LEU A 21 5.00 -9.21 -8.36
CA LEU A 21 4.01 -8.47 -9.12
C LEU A 21 2.73 -9.30 -9.13
N PHE A 22 1.70 -8.80 -8.44
CA PHE A 22 0.38 -9.43 -8.43
C PHE A 22 -0.49 -8.76 -9.48
N ASP A 23 -0.93 -9.55 -10.47
CA ASP A 23 -1.92 -9.11 -11.45
C ASP A 23 -3.30 -9.06 -10.79
N ILE A 24 -3.69 -7.87 -10.30
CA ILE A 24 -4.95 -7.65 -9.62
C ILE A 24 -6.12 -7.63 -10.61
N LEU A 25 -5.88 -7.33 -11.90
CA LEU A 25 -6.93 -7.45 -12.93
C LEU A 25 -7.37 -8.90 -13.08
N LEU A 26 -6.41 -9.82 -13.16
CA LEU A 26 -6.69 -11.25 -13.30
C LEU A 26 -7.19 -11.88 -11.99
N LEU A 27 -6.52 -11.59 -10.88
CA LEU A 27 -6.82 -12.23 -9.60
C LEU A 27 -8.06 -11.65 -8.92
N GLY A 28 -8.30 -10.35 -9.08
CA GLY A 28 -9.38 -9.60 -8.43
C GLY A 28 -9.32 -9.71 -6.91
N ALA A 29 -10.50 -9.69 -6.27
CA ALA A 29 -10.63 -9.78 -4.82
C ALA A 29 -10.03 -11.05 -4.19
N ARG A 30 -9.79 -12.12 -4.99
CA ARG A 30 -9.19 -13.37 -4.49
C ARG A 30 -7.75 -13.18 -4.03
N ALA A 31 -7.00 -12.26 -4.65
CA ALA A 31 -5.62 -11.96 -4.21
C ALA A 31 -5.58 -11.53 -2.73
N PHE A 32 -6.56 -10.72 -2.33
CA PHE A 32 -6.72 -10.22 -0.97
C PHE A 32 -7.21 -11.30 -0.01
N LYS A 33 -8.26 -12.02 -0.38
CA LYS A 33 -8.81 -13.15 0.41
C LYS A 33 -7.79 -14.26 0.66
N ASN A 34 -6.91 -14.52 -0.31
CA ASN A 34 -5.90 -15.58 -0.23
C ASN A 34 -4.57 -15.14 0.39
N GLY A 35 -4.52 -13.97 1.03
CA GLY A 35 -3.45 -13.63 1.97
C GLY A 35 -2.90 -12.23 1.91
N LEU A 36 -3.12 -11.47 0.82
CA LEU A 36 -2.61 -10.09 0.78
C LEU A 36 -3.24 -9.21 1.86
N SER A 37 -4.52 -9.42 2.23
CA SER A 37 -5.13 -8.71 3.36
C SER A 37 -4.40 -8.98 4.67
N MET A 38 -3.98 -10.23 4.93
CA MET A 38 -3.25 -10.57 6.15
C MET A 38 -1.94 -9.78 6.28
N ILE A 39 -1.27 -9.49 5.16
CA ILE A 39 -0.03 -8.72 5.14
C ILE A 39 -0.31 -7.21 5.26
N LEU A 40 -1.21 -6.68 4.43
CA LEU A 40 -1.50 -5.26 4.33
C LEU A 40 -2.18 -4.72 5.61
N GLU A 41 -3.05 -5.51 6.24
CA GLU A 41 -3.79 -5.13 7.45
C GLU A 41 -3.04 -5.47 8.74
N SER A 42 -1.93 -6.22 8.67
CA SER A 42 -1.15 -6.59 9.86
C SER A 42 -0.58 -5.35 10.56
N LYS A 43 -0.79 -5.28 11.89
CA LYS A 43 -0.14 -4.28 12.75
C LYS A 43 1.32 -4.61 13.06
N ARG A 44 1.79 -5.83 12.74
CA ARG A 44 3.14 -6.32 13.04
C ARG A 44 4.08 -6.21 11.85
N ILE A 45 3.58 -6.38 10.63
CA ILE A 45 4.38 -6.25 9.41
C ILE A 45 4.42 -4.78 9.02
N LEU A 46 5.61 -4.18 8.92
CA LEU A 46 5.78 -2.80 8.47
C LEU A 46 5.70 -2.75 6.94
N LYS A 47 4.86 -1.87 6.39
CA LYS A 47 4.83 -1.59 4.96
C LYS A 47 5.54 -0.27 4.70
N VAL A 48 6.66 -0.32 3.98
CA VAL A 48 7.36 0.87 3.50
C VAL A 48 6.76 1.26 2.16
N ILE A 49 6.13 2.44 2.09
CA ILE A 49 5.41 2.92 0.90
C ILE A 49 5.78 4.39 0.70
N HIS A 50 5.85 4.86 -0.54
CA HIS A 50 5.97 6.28 -0.85
C HIS A 50 4.59 6.84 -1.16
N ASP A 51 4.11 7.81 -0.39
CA ASP A 51 2.78 8.42 -0.53
C ASP A 51 1.64 7.39 -0.60
N CYS A 52 1.28 6.83 0.55
CA CYS A 52 0.29 5.76 0.59
C CYS A 52 -1.16 6.22 0.37
N ARG A 53 -1.43 7.53 0.20
CA ARG A 53 -2.80 8.08 0.19
C ARG A 53 -3.66 7.49 -0.93
N ALA A 54 -3.11 7.43 -2.15
CA ALA A 54 -3.78 6.84 -3.31
C ALA A 54 -4.05 5.34 -3.13
N LEU A 55 -3.04 4.61 -2.68
CA LEU A 55 -3.10 3.17 -2.48
C LEU A 55 -4.11 2.80 -1.38
N ALA A 56 -4.05 3.47 -0.22
CA ALA A 56 -4.93 3.19 0.92
C ALA A 56 -6.41 3.43 0.57
N GLY A 57 -6.71 4.55 -0.10
CA GLY A 57 -8.08 4.82 -0.57
C GLY A 57 -8.57 3.79 -1.59
N CYS A 58 -7.71 3.36 -2.52
CA CYS A 58 -8.05 2.35 -3.51
C CYS A 58 -8.29 0.96 -2.86
N LEU A 59 -7.40 0.53 -1.96
CA LEU A 59 -7.53 -0.74 -1.23
C LEU A 59 -8.83 -0.80 -0.41
N PHE A 60 -9.17 0.28 0.28
CA PHE A 60 -10.39 0.35 1.06
C PHE A 60 -11.64 0.38 0.18
N ALA A 61 -11.68 1.26 -0.84
CA ALA A 61 -12.86 1.46 -1.67
C ALA A 61 -13.20 0.25 -2.54
N HIS A 62 -12.19 -0.43 -3.11
CA HIS A 62 -12.41 -1.51 -4.09
C HIS A 62 -12.34 -2.91 -3.47
N PHE A 63 -11.63 -3.08 -2.35
CA PHE A 63 -11.38 -4.40 -1.76
C PHE A 63 -11.69 -4.50 -0.26
N GLY A 64 -12.06 -3.40 0.40
CA GLY A 64 -12.35 -3.37 1.84
C GLY A 64 -11.12 -3.55 2.73
N VAL A 65 -9.91 -3.45 2.17
CA VAL A 65 -8.64 -3.71 2.87
C VAL A 65 -8.13 -2.44 3.55
N LYS A 66 -7.88 -2.52 4.87
CA LYS A 66 -7.38 -1.40 5.68
C LYS A 66 -5.87 -1.48 5.88
N LEU A 67 -5.13 -0.66 5.14
CA LEU A 67 -3.68 -0.57 5.28
C LEU A 67 -3.29 -0.11 6.70
N ASN A 68 -2.47 -0.88 7.40
CA ASN A 68 -2.02 -0.61 8.78
C ASN A 68 -0.49 -0.60 8.87
N ASN A 69 0.09 -0.01 9.92
CA ASN A 69 1.54 -0.07 10.20
C ASN A 69 2.40 0.27 8.96
N VAL A 70 2.26 1.52 8.50
CA VAL A 70 2.92 2.05 7.31
C VAL A 70 4.04 2.97 7.74
N PHE A 71 5.19 2.85 7.09
CA PHE A 71 6.21 3.90 7.07
C PHE A 71 6.12 4.59 5.71
N ASP A 72 5.65 5.83 5.70
CA ASP A 72 5.52 6.62 4.48
C ASP A 72 6.81 7.41 4.21
N THR A 73 7.51 7.08 3.12
CA THR A 73 8.80 7.71 2.81
C THR A 73 8.66 9.16 2.34
N GLN A 74 7.51 9.58 1.81
CA GLN A 74 7.25 11.00 1.50
C GLN A 74 7.13 11.81 2.79
N VAL A 75 6.39 11.29 3.77
CA VAL A 75 6.25 11.97 5.07
C VAL A 75 7.59 12.01 5.79
N ALA A 76 8.37 10.92 5.72
CA ALA A 76 9.71 10.88 6.30
C ALA A 76 10.63 11.94 5.69
N ASP A 77 10.66 12.08 4.37
CA ASP A 77 11.44 13.08 3.64
C ASP A 77 11.08 14.51 4.09
N VAL A 78 9.79 14.82 4.14
CA VAL A 78 9.28 16.10 4.64
C VAL A 78 9.74 16.37 6.08
N MET A 79 9.66 15.37 6.96
CA MET A 79 10.07 15.53 8.36
C MET A 79 11.59 15.68 8.51
N CYS A 80 12.39 14.99 7.69
CA CYS A 80 13.84 15.17 7.63
C CYS A 80 14.18 16.59 7.20
N PHE A 81 13.56 17.09 6.14
CA PHE A 81 13.74 18.46 5.68
C PHE A 81 13.41 19.49 6.78
N TYR A 82 12.23 19.39 7.41
CA TYR A 82 11.87 20.27 8.54
C TYR A 82 12.87 20.19 9.70
N SER A 83 13.37 19.00 10.01
CA SER A 83 14.36 18.83 11.09
C SER A 83 15.70 19.49 10.77
N GLU A 84 16.06 19.57 9.49
CA GLU A 84 17.30 20.21 9.02
C GLU A 84 17.16 21.72 8.84
N THR A 85 15.97 22.22 8.49
CA THR A 85 15.76 23.64 8.13
C THR A 85 15.04 24.48 9.18
N GLY A 86 14.36 23.86 10.15
CA GLY A 86 13.44 24.55 11.07
C GLY A 86 12.10 24.85 10.41
#